data_AF-A0A1M5R3G6-F1
#
_entry.id   AF-A0A1M5R3G6-F1
#
_cell.length_a   1.000
_cell.length_b   1.000
_cell.length_c   1.000
_cell.angle_alpha   90.00
_cell.angle_beta   90.00
_cell.angle_gamma   90.00
#
_symmetry.space_group_name_H-M   'P 1'
#
loop_
_entity.id
_entity.type
_entity.pdbx_description
1 polymer ?
#
loop_
_entity_poly.entity_id
_entity_poly.type
_entity_poly.pdbx_seq_one_letter_code
_entity_poly.pdbx_strand_id
1 'polypeptide(L)'
;MTLERPMFPPVDPTRRRFLSVAAAGAVAALPFACAATAEPAPDPIYAAIEAHRQAHAASCAASAEVRRLRELADKIAGPRKIDVPSMIEPGKIISAGLWGDIEQAIPRAQFPEQYAHYAALLDERCAARFAVTGDTDPIGDDAYGAEWDALDEFAETAPTTLAGF
;
A
#
# COMPACT_ATOMS: atom_id res chain seq x y z
N MET A 1 36.80 -21.78 7.83
CA MET A 1 35.34 -21.94 7.99
C MET A 1 34.68 -21.32 6.77
N THR A 2 34.16 -22.15 5.87
CA THR A 2 33.46 -21.73 4.64
C THR A 2 31.97 -21.58 4.98
N LEU A 3 31.45 -20.35 4.90
CA LEU A 3 30.03 -20.08 5.04
C LEU A 3 29.34 -20.37 3.71
N GLU A 4 28.50 -21.42 3.68
CA GLU A 4 27.63 -21.70 2.53
C GLU A 4 26.58 -20.60 2.40
N ARG A 5 26.45 -20.06 1.18
CA ARG A 5 25.47 -19.03 0.84
C ARG A 5 24.09 -19.69 0.73
N PRO A 6 23.03 -19.16 1.36
CA PRO A 6 21.70 -19.76 1.24
C PRO A 6 21.18 -19.59 -0.18
N MET A 7 20.82 -20.71 -0.82
CA MET A 7 20.25 -20.76 -2.16
C MET A 7 18.73 -20.62 -2.02
N PHE A 8 18.17 -19.51 -2.51
CA PHE A 8 16.72 -19.34 -2.59
C PHE A 8 16.13 -20.33 -3.61
N PRO A 9 14.97 -20.97 -3.32
CA PRO A 9 14.35 -21.91 -4.25
C PRO A 9 13.84 -21.19 -5.51
N PRO A 10 13.82 -21.87 -6.66
CA PRO A 10 13.36 -21.28 -7.92
C PRO A 10 11.90 -20.86 -7.84
N VAL A 11 11.62 -19.64 -8.31
CA VAL A 11 10.29 -19.03 -8.34
C VAL A 11 9.39 -19.78 -9.34
N ASP A 12 8.16 -20.08 -8.91
CA ASP A 12 7.17 -20.85 -9.67
C ASP A 12 6.73 -20.12 -10.96
N PRO A 13 6.92 -20.72 -12.15
CA PRO A 13 6.57 -20.11 -13.44
C PRO A 13 5.07 -19.93 -13.66
N THR A 14 4.19 -20.49 -12.82
CA THR A 14 2.74 -20.39 -12.99
C THR A 14 2.14 -19.07 -12.50
N ARG A 15 2.89 -18.22 -11.76
CA ARG A 15 2.47 -16.83 -11.46
C ARG A 15 2.55 -15.88 -12.66
N ARG A 16 3.25 -16.29 -13.74
CA ARG A 16 3.30 -15.55 -15.01
C ARG A 16 2.07 -15.86 -15.86
N ARG A 17 1.00 -15.09 -15.71
CA ARG A 17 0.00 -14.85 -16.75
C ARG A 17 -0.95 -13.76 -16.28
N PHE A 18 -0.73 -12.53 -16.74
CA PHE A 18 -1.76 -11.61 -17.27
C PHE A 18 -1.09 -10.28 -17.60
N LEU A 19 -0.60 -10.12 -18.83
CA LEU A 19 -0.45 -8.80 -19.44
C LEU A 19 -1.11 -8.85 -20.82
N SER A 20 -2.24 -8.15 -20.90
CA SER A 20 -3.07 -8.01 -22.09
C SER A 20 -2.34 -7.18 -23.14
N VAL A 21 -2.32 -7.71 -24.37
CA VAL A 21 -1.86 -7.01 -25.57
C VAL A 21 -2.86 -5.91 -25.91
N ALA A 22 -2.40 -4.66 -25.97
CA ALA A 22 -3.10 -3.57 -26.64
C ALA A 22 -2.22 -3.05 -27.78
N ALA A 23 -2.68 -3.29 -29.01
CA ALA A 23 -2.09 -2.82 -30.24
C ALA A 23 -2.55 -1.39 -30.55
N ALA A 24 -1.64 -0.56 -31.05
CA ALA A 24 -2.00 0.62 -31.85
C ALA A 24 -0.96 0.78 -32.97
N GLY A 25 -1.41 0.60 -34.21
CA GLY A 25 -0.59 0.68 -35.41
C GLY A 25 -0.24 2.11 -35.81
N ALA A 26 0.89 2.27 -36.49
CA ALA A 26 1.21 3.47 -37.26
C ALA A 26 1.91 3.07 -38.57
N VAL A 27 1.51 3.76 -39.62
CA VAL A 27 1.74 3.50 -41.05
C VAL A 27 3.18 3.84 -41.47
N ALA A 28 3.70 3.07 -42.42
CA ALA A 28 5.04 3.17 -42.98
C ALA A 28 5.36 4.53 -43.63
N ALA A 29 6.54 5.08 -43.30
CA ALA A 29 7.32 5.98 -44.15
C ALA A 29 8.82 5.84 -43.78
N LEU A 30 9.63 5.27 -44.68
CA LEU A 30 11.10 5.25 -44.58
C LEU A 30 11.65 6.59 -45.09
N PRO A 31 12.59 7.24 -44.36
CA PRO A 31 13.86 7.58 -45.00
C PRO A 31 15.09 7.49 -44.07
N PHE A 32 16.20 7.05 -44.67
CA PHE A 32 17.62 7.30 -44.33
C PHE A 32 18.07 7.19 -42.86
N ALA A 33 18.69 6.04 -42.54
CA ALA A 33 19.43 5.83 -41.31
C ALA A 33 20.78 6.59 -41.33
N CYS A 34 20.81 7.76 -40.69
CA CYS A 34 22.02 8.16 -39.98
C CYS A 34 22.19 7.14 -38.84
N ALA A 35 23.32 6.44 -38.81
CA ALA A 35 23.73 5.69 -37.63
C ALA A 35 23.96 6.68 -36.48
N ALA A 36 22.88 7.04 -35.79
CA ALA A 36 22.97 7.61 -34.47
C ALA A 36 23.74 6.59 -33.64
N THR A 37 24.88 6.98 -33.11
CA THR A 37 25.47 6.30 -31.96
C THR A 37 24.37 6.22 -30.92
N ALA A 38 23.81 5.03 -30.72
CA ALA A 38 22.84 4.80 -29.67
C ALA A 38 23.48 5.31 -28.38
N GLU A 39 22.82 6.25 -27.69
CA GLU A 39 23.23 6.61 -26.35
C GLU A 39 23.38 5.32 -25.53
N PRO A 40 24.42 5.19 -24.69
CA PRO A 40 24.53 4.03 -23.83
C PRO A 40 23.24 3.92 -23.04
N ALA A 41 22.54 2.79 -23.20
CA ALA A 41 21.30 2.53 -22.49
C ALA A 41 21.56 2.78 -20.99
N PRO A 42 20.70 3.53 -20.30
CA PRO A 42 20.88 3.79 -18.88
C PRO A 42 21.05 2.46 -18.17
N ASP A 43 22.07 2.38 -17.31
CA ASP A 43 22.36 1.18 -16.54
C ASP A 43 21.06 0.74 -15.83
N PRO A 44 20.65 -0.52 -16.00
CA PRO A 44 19.35 -0.99 -15.54
C PRO A 44 19.18 -0.82 -14.02
N ILE A 45 20.26 -0.90 -13.23
CA ILE A 45 20.21 -0.62 -11.79
C ILE A 45 19.84 0.84 -11.54
N TYR A 46 20.47 1.78 -12.25
CA TYR A 46 20.17 3.20 -12.09
C TYR A 46 18.75 3.53 -12.55
N ALA A 47 18.29 2.91 -13.64
CA ALA A 47 16.90 3.04 -14.08
C ALA A 47 15.92 2.54 -13.01
N ALA A 48 16.16 1.36 -12.42
CA ALA A 48 15.33 0.80 -11.36
C ALA A 48 15.35 1.66 -10.08
N ILE A 49 16.50 2.24 -9.72
CA ILE A 49 16.62 3.17 -8.59
C ILE A 49 15.75 4.41 -8.82
N GLU A 50 15.80 5.01 -10.00
CA GLU A 50 15.01 6.21 -10.31
C GLU A 50 13.52 5.89 -10.37
N ALA A 51 13.13 4.73 -10.93
CA ALA A 51 11.75 4.26 -10.92
C ALA A 51 11.21 4.10 -9.49
N HIS A 52 11.96 3.42 -8.61
CA HIS A 52 11.59 3.28 -7.20
C HIS A 52 11.50 4.64 -6.49
N ARG A 53 12.44 5.56 -6.73
CA ARG A 53 12.38 6.92 -6.14
C ARG A 53 11.12 7.67 -6.52
N GLN A 54 10.73 7.60 -7.79
CA GLN A 54 9.52 8.25 -8.29
C GLN A 54 8.27 7.63 -7.68
N ALA A 55 8.19 6.30 -7.65
CA ALA A 55 7.07 5.58 -7.04
C ALA A 55 6.96 5.86 -5.53
N HIS A 56 8.09 5.86 -4.81
CA HIS A 56 8.16 6.22 -3.40
C HIS A 56 7.68 7.67 -3.14
N ALA A 57 8.06 8.61 -4.00
CA ALA A 57 7.59 10.00 -3.89
C ALA A 57 6.07 10.10 -4.08
N ALA A 58 5.49 9.34 -5.01
CA ALA A 58 4.04 9.27 -5.22
C ALA A 58 3.34 8.63 -4.01
N SER A 59 3.86 7.53 -3.47
CA SER A 59 3.38 6.87 -2.24
C SER A 59 3.41 7.81 -1.03
N CYS A 60 4.48 8.60 -0.88
CA CYS A 60 4.58 9.63 0.16
C CYS A 60 3.51 10.73 -0.01
N ALA A 61 3.26 11.18 -1.24
CA ALA A 61 2.24 12.17 -1.52
C ALA A 61 0.82 11.64 -1.22
N ALA A 62 0.52 10.40 -1.63
CA ALA A 62 -0.73 9.72 -1.29
C ALA A 62 -0.92 9.59 0.23
N SER A 63 0.12 9.14 0.94
CA SER A 63 0.12 9.06 2.41
C SER A 63 -0.15 10.39 3.09
N ALA A 64 0.43 11.47 2.57
CA ALA A 64 0.23 12.82 3.09
C ALA A 64 -1.23 13.27 2.90
N GLU A 65 -1.85 12.97 1.75
CA GLU A 65 -3.24 13.32 1.49
C GLU A 65 -4.21 12.52 2.38
N VAL A 66 -4.01 11.20 2.50
CA VAL A 66 -4.80 10.36 3.43
C VAL A 66 -4.67 10.88 4.86
N ARG A 67 -3.48 11.32 5.29
CA ARG A 67 -3.28 11.92 6.60
C ARG A 67 -4.04 13.24 6.75
N ARG A 68 -3.95 14.14 5.77
CA ARG A 68 -4.69 15.41 5.75
C ARG A 68 -6.19 15.19 5.88
N LEU A 69 -6.74 14.22 5.15
CA LEU A 69 -8.16 13.85 5.23
C LEU A 69 -8.54 13.29 6.61
N ARG A 70 -7.70 12.45 7.21
CA ARG A 70 -7.93 11.92 8.57
C ARG A 70 -7.90 13.02 9.63
N GLU A 71 -6.97 13.96 9.53
CA GLU A 71 -6.92 15.13 10.42
C GLU A 71 -8.14 16.04 10.25
N LEU A 72 -8.64 16.19 9.02
CA LEU A 72 -9.88 16.92 8.77
C LEU A 72 -11.09 16.19 9.39
N ALA A 73 -11.17 14.87 9.26
CA ALA A 73 -12.21 14.06 9.88
C ALA A 73 -12.14 14.12 11.41
N ASP A 74 -10.93 14.13 12.00
CA ASP A 74 -10.75 14.31 13.45
C ASP A 74 -11.31 15.68 13.91
N LYS A 75 -11.12 16.75 13.12
CA LYS A 75 -11.62 18.09 13.44
C LYS A 75 -13.15 18.20 13.31
N ILE A 76 -13.74 17.57 12.30
CA ILE A 76 -15.18 17.70 12.00
C ILE A 76 -16.01 16.69 12.78
N ALA A 77 -15.62 15.42 12.73
CA ALA A 77 -16.38 14.29 13.27
C ALA A 77 -15.76 13.73 14.56
N GLY A 78 -14.73 14.37 15.12
CA GLY A 78 -13.99 13.87 16.28
C GLY A 78 -13.10 12.67 15.98
N PRO A 79 -12.33 12.18 16.97
CA PRO A 79 -11.41 11.07 16.78
C PRO A 79 -12.12 9.80 16.34
N ARG A 80 -11.43 8.93 15.59
CA ARG A 80 -11.98 7.63 15.16
C ARG A 80 -12.40 6.74 16.34
N LYS A 81 -11.66 6.81 17.43
CA LYS A 81 -11.84 5.92 18.57
C LYS A 81 -12.95 6.43 19.49
N ILE A 82 -13.69 5.50 20.06
CA ILE A 82 -14.68 5.77 21.12
C ILE A 82 -14.20 5.18 22.45
N ASP A 83 -14.60 5.81 23.54
CA ASP A 83 -14.31 5.32 24.88
C ASP A 83 -15.38 4.32 25.31
N VAL A 84 -14.94 3.11 25.68
CA VAL A 84 -15.80 1.97 26.02
C VAL A 84 -15.45 1.46 27.41
N PRO A 85 -16.39 1.40 28.37
CA PRO A 85 -16.15 0.78 29.67
C PRO A 85 -15.98 -0.73 29.51
N SER A 86 -14.96 -1.29 30.13
CA SER A 86 -14.74 -2.73 30.15
C SER A 86 -15.72 -3.41 31.12
N MET A 87 -16.44 -4.42 30.63
CA MET A 87 -17.28 -5.31 31.44
C MET A 87 -16.47 -6.47 32.04
N ILE A 88 -15.26 -6.72 31.55
CA ILE A 88 -14.35 -7.73 32.09
C ILE A 88 -13.49 -7.17 33.21
N GLU A 89 -13.06 -5.91 33.09
CA GLU A 89 -12.21 -5.20 34.06
C GLU A 89 -12.95 -3.95 34.58
N PRO A 90 -13.75 -4.07 35.66
CA PRO A 90 -14.53 -2.96 36.18
C PRO A 90 -13.68 -1.72 36.49
N GLY A 91 -14.14 -0.55 36.03
CA GLY A 91 -13.45 0.74 36.20
C GLY A 91 -12.42 1.07 35.13
N LYS A 92 -12.12 0.14 34.20
CA LYS A 92 -11.26 0.39 33.05
C LYS A 92 -12.06 0.92 31.87
N ILE A 93 -11.51 1.94 31.19
CA ILE A 93 -12.01 2.46 29.91
C ILE A 93 -11.01 2.06 28.82
N ILE A 94 -11.53 1.52 27.71
CA ILE A 94 -10.75 1.11 26.54
C ILE A 94 -11.08 2.06 25.39
N SER A 95 -10.06 2.51 24.67
CA SER A 95 -10.22 3.31 23.46
C SER A 95 -10.37 2.38 22.26
N ALA A 96 -11.61 2.17 21.80
CA ALA A 96 -11.96 1.23 20.74
C ALA A 96 -12.01 1.92 19.36
N GLY A 97 -11.26 1.40 18.39
CA GLY A 97 -11.29 1.86 16.99
C GLY A 97 -11.85 0.82 16.01
N LEU A 98 -12.10 -0.40 16.50
CA LEU A 98 -12.53 -1.58 15.77
C LEU A 98 -13.58 -2.33 16.59
N TRP A 99 -14.47 -3.10 15.94
CA TRP A 99 -15.43 -3.97 16.65
C TRP A 99 -14.73 -5.03 17.53
N GLY A 100 -13.52 -5.46 17.16
CA GLY A 100 -12.71 -6.39 17.95
C GLY A 100 -12.28 -5.80 19.30
N ASP A 101 -12.01 -4.50 19.37
CA ASP A 101 -11.66 -3.82 20.63
C ASP A 101 -12.88 -3.81 21.57
N ILE A 102 -14.07 -3.60 21.01
CA ILE A 102 -15.34 -3.64 21.75
C ILE A 102 -15.61 -5.05 22.27
N GLU A 103 -15.41 -6.09 21.45
CA GLU A 103 -15.60 -7.48 21.87
C GLU A 103 -14.66 -7.86 23.04
N GLN A 104 -13.42 -7.36 23.03
CA GLN A 104 -12.48 -7.56 24.14
C GLN A 104 -12.93 -6.86 25.42
N ALA A 105 -13.55 -5.68 25.32
CA ALA A 105 -14.07 -4.94 26.46
C ALA A 105 -15.41 -5.50 26.97
N ILE A 106 -16.27 -5.91 26.04
CA ILE A 106 -17.67 -6.25 26.22
C ILE A 106 -17.96 -7.50 25.38
N PRO A 107 -17.68 -8.72 25.90
CA PRO A 107 -17.94 -9.95 25.15
C PRO A 107 -19.42 -10.05 24.78
N ARG A 108 -19.72 -10.11 23.48
CA ARG A 108 -21.10 -10.11 22.96
C ARG A 108 -21.93 -11.28 23.51
N ALA A 109 -21.29 -12.42 23.75
CA ALA A 109 -21.95 -13.60 24.31
C ALA A 109 -22.46 -13.40 25.74
N GLN A 110 -21.85 -12.49 26.51
CA GLN A 110 -22.20 -12.22 27.91
C GLN A 110 -23.00 -10.93 28.06
N PHE A 111 -22.71 -9.92 27.23
CA PHE A 111 -23.27 -8.57 27.32
C PHE A 111 -23.79 -8.09 25.95
N PRO A 112 -24.80 -8.77 25.37
CA PRO A 112 -25.22 -8.54 23.99
C PRO A 112 -25.78 -7.13 23.76
N GLU A 113 -26.52 -6.58 24.72
CA GLU A 113 -27.11 -5.24 24.60
C GLU A 113 -26.06 -4.13 24.67
N GLN A 114 -25.12 -4.25 25.61
CA GLN A 114 -24.01 -3.29 25.76
C GLN A 114 -23.10 -3.36 24.54
N TYR A 115 -22.79 -4.56 24.05
CA TYR A 115 -22.02 -4.72 22.83
C TYR A 115 -22.71 -4.04 21.65
N ALA A 116 -24.01 -4.32 21.44
CA ALA A 116 -24.77 -3.73 20.34
C ALA A 116 -24.80 -2.19 20.41
N HIS A 117 -24.95 -1.63 21.62
CA HIS A 117 -24.92 -0.19 21.82
C HIS A 117 -23.58 0.43 21.40
N TYR A 118 -22.45 -0.08 21.89
CA TYR A 118 -21.14 0.49 21.55
C TYR A 118 -20.73 0.19 20.10
N ALA A 119 -21.15 -0.95 19.53
CA ALA A 119 -20.97 -1.24 18.11
C ALA A 119 -21.70 -0.21 17.24
N ALA A 120 -22.95 0.12 17.57
CA ALA A 120 -23.70 1.16 16.86
C ALA A 120 -23.04 2.54 16.98
N LEU A 121 -22.52 2.91 18.16
CA LEU A 121 -21.77 4.16 18.33
C LEU A 121 -20.49 4.21 17.49
N LEU A 122 -19.77 3.08 17.37
CA LEU A 122 -18.60 2.99 16.52
C LEU A 122 -18.98 3.11 15.04
N ASP A 123 -20.08 2.49 14.62
CA ASP A 123 -20.60 2.58 13.26
C ASP A 123 -21.01 4.01 12.91
N GLU A 124 -21.73 4.70 13.80
CA GLU A 124 -22.06 6.12 13.65
C GLU A 124 -20.80 6.99 13.53
N ARG A 125 -19.78 6.72 14.36
CA ARG A 125 -18.49 7.43 14.27
C ARG A 125 -17.79 7.16 12.95
N CYS A 126 -17.76 5.91 12.50
CA CYS A 126 -17.17 5.53 11.22
C CYS A 126 -17.91 6.18 10.05
N ALA A 127 -19.24 6.18 10.05
CA ALA A 127 -20.05 6.82 9.01
C ALA A 127 -19.84 8.34 8.96
N ALA A 128 -19.81 9.01 10.12
CA ALA A 128 -19.55 10.44 10.20
C ALA A 128 -18.16 10.81 9.67
N ARG A 129 -17.15 9.98 9.94
CA ARG A 129 -15.80 10.18 9.41
C ARG A 129 -15.71 9.87 7.92
N PHE A 130 -16.35 8.80 7.47
CA PHE A 130 -16.40 8.41 6.07
C PHE A 130 -17.06 9.50 5.22
N ALA A 131 -18.07 10.20 5.74
CA ALA A 131 -18.67 11.35 5.06
C ALA A 131 -17.68 12.51 4.82
N VAL A 132 -16.58 12.58 5.58
CA VAL A 132 -15.53 13.59 5.42
C VAL A 132 -14.39 13.09 4.54
N THR A 133 -13.92 11.85 4.78
CA THR A 133 -12.76 11.31 4.06
C THR A 133 -13.11 10.73 2.70
N GLY A 134 -14.36 10.30 2.53
CA GLY A 134 -14.73 9.36 1.47
C GLY A 134 -13.99 8.04 1.59
N ASP A 135 -14.00 7.29 0.48
CA ASP A 135 -13.13 6.15 0.27
C ASP A 135 -11.72 6.64 -0.04
N THR A 136 -10.77 6.32 0.84
CA THR A 136 -9.36 6.71 0.70
C THR A 136 -8.49 5.62 0.09
N ASP A 137 -9.04 4.41 -0.07
CA ASP A 137 -8.26 3.27 -0.57
C ASP A 137 -7.73 3.56 -1.99
N PRO A 138 -8.51 4.13 -2.93
CA PRO A 138 -8.00 4.50 -4.26
C PRO A 138 -6.88 5.54 -4.26
N ILE A 139 -6.78 6.38 -3.21
CA ILE A 139 -5.70 7.38 -3.11
C ILE A 139 -4.36 6.67 -2.88
N GLY A 140 -4.37 5.58 -2.11
CA GLY A 140 -3.19 4.86 -1.70
C GLY A 140 -2.85 3.68 -2.62
N ASP A 141 -3.84 2.89 -3.02
CA ASP A 141 -3.62 1.57 -3.62
C ASP A 141 -2.74 1.61 -4.86
N ASP A 142 -3.00 2.53 -5.78
CA ASP A 142 -2.21 2.66 -7.02
C ASP A 142 -0.77 3.11 -6.71
N ALA A 143 -0.59 4.04 -5.78
CA ALA A 143 0.72 4.60 -5.43
C ALA A 143 1.57 3.61 -4.61
N TYR A 144 0.95 2.90 -3.67
CA TYR A 144 1.60 1.85 -2.88
C TYR A 144 1.91 0.65 -3.75
N GLY A 145 0.99 0.24 -4.62
CA GLY A 145 1.21 -0.84 -5.59
C GLY A 145 2.40 -0.54 -6.49
N ALA A 146 2.44 0.65 -7.09
CA ALA A 146 3.57 1.06 -7.93
C ALA A 146 4.91 1.12 -7.17
N GLU A 147 4.91 1.53 -5.90
CA GLU A 147 6.11 1.50 -5.06
C GLU A 147 6.60 0.07 -4.81
N TRP A 148 5.69 -0.85 -4.45
CA TRP A 148 6.02 -2.25 -4.23
C TRP A 148 6.50 -2.93 -5.51
N ASP A 149 5.84 -2.69 -6.65
CA ASP A 149 6.24 -3.21 -7.95
C ASP A 149 7.65 -2.72 -8.34
N ALA A 150 7.93 -1.43 -8.12
CA ALA A 150 9.26 -0.86 -8.39
C ALA A 150 10.35 -1.39 -7.44
N LEU A 151 9.98 -1.70 -6.20
CA LEU A 151 10.89 -2.33 -5.23
C LEU A 151 11.21 -3.77 -5.63
N ASP A 152 10.20 -4.54 -6.06
CA ASP A 152 10.36 -5.89 -6.58
C ASP A 152 11.24 -5.89 -7.84
N GLU A 153 10.98 -4.98 -8.79
CA GLU A 153 11.80 -4.81 -9.99
C GLU A 153 13.26 -4.46 -9.66
N PHE A 154 13.48 -3.56 -8.69
CA PHE A 154 14.83 -3.25 -8.21
C PHE A 154 15.52 -4.47 -7.60
N ALA A 155 14.80 -5.28 -6.82
CA ALA A 155 15.35 -6.50 -6.21
C ALA A 155 15.70 -7.58 -7.26
N GLU A 156 14.95 -7.65 -8.36
CA GLU A 156 15.18 -8.56 -9.47
C GLU A 156 16.24 -8.06 -10.47
N THR A 157 16.59 -6.77 -10.43
CA THR A 157 17.55 -6.17 -11.36
C THR A 157 18.96 -6.68 -11.09
N ALA A 158 19.49 -7.47 -12.02
CA ALA A 158 20.83 -8.02 -11.94
C ALA A 158 21.89 -6.90 -11.95
N PRO A 159 22.93 -6.95 -11.09
CA PRO A 159 23.98 -5.97 -11.12
C PRO A 159 24.77 -6.03 -12.42
N THR A 160 25.00 -4.89 -13.06
CA THR A 160 25.80 -4.73 -14.28
C THR A 160 27.31 -5.00 -14.05
N THR A 161 27.72 -5.36 -12.82
CA THR A 161 29.11 -5.56 -12.39
C THR A 161 29.66 -6.99 -12.57
N LEU A 162 29.18 -7.76 -13.56
CA LEU A 162 29.81 -9.02 -13.98
C LEU A 162 30.14 -9.07 -15.48
N ALA A 163 30.62 -7.95 -16.03
CA ALA A 163 31.39 -7.95 -17.27
C ALA A 163 32.88 -7.71 -16.97
N GLY A 164 33.57 -8.78 -16.58
CA GLY A 164 35.01 -8.96 -16.73
C GLY A 164 35.96 -8.15 -15.84
N PHE A 165 36.52 -8.81 -14.81
CA PHE A 165 37.96 -8.83 -14.52
C PHE A 165 38.31 -10.16 -13.83
#